data_AF-A0A2L0C412-F1
#
_entry.id   AF-A0A2L0C412-F1
#
_cell.length_a   1.000
_cell.length_b   1.000
_cell.length_c   1.000
_cell.angle_alpha   90.00
_cell.angle_beta   90.00
_cell.angle_gamma   90.00
#
_symmetry.space_group_name_H-M   'P 1'
#
loop_
_entity.id
_entity.type
_entity.pdbx_description
1 polymer ?
#
loop_
_entity_poly.entity_id
_entity_poly.type
_entity_poly.pdbx_seq_one_letter_code
_entity_poly.pdbx_strand_id
1 'polypeptide(L)'
;NLKALPEGAEIRDGERLPVAVKDMGACEIYPQTIQHNPNGRFVVVCGDGEYIIYTAMALRNKAFGSAQEFVWAQDSSEYAIRESGSTIRIFKNFKEKKNFKSDFGAEGIFGGFLLGVKSVSGLNFYDWDSLDLVRRIEIQPKAVYWSDNGKLVCLATDDSYYILSYDAEQVQLAKEHNQIAEDGVEGAFDVLGEVSEVVRTGLWVGDCFIYTNAVNRINYFVGGELVTVAHLDRPLYVLGYVPKDDRLYLADKELGVVSYQLLLSVLEYQTAVMRRDFATADRVLPSIPKEHRTRVAHFLEKQGFKQQALAVSTDPEHRFELAIALDDLTTARALAQEANNPHKWTQLGEAASSSNNLQLAKECMQRAQDYGGLLLLSTSSGDDKLVRTLAESTATEGKFNLSFLSFFLLGDLNKCLEILIETDRL
;
A
#
# COMPACT_ATOMS: atom_id res chain seq x y z
N ASN A 1 -17.84 -9.80 -19.99
CA ASN A 1 -18.45 -8.46 -20.15
C ASN A 1 -18.85 -7.93 -18.78
N LEU A 2 -18.10 -7.01 -18.18
CA LEU A 2 -18.41 -6.48 -16.83
C LEU A 2 -19.72 -5.68 -16.79
N LYS A 3 -20.13 -5.06 -17.91
CA LYS A 3 -21.39 -4.31 -18.02
C LYS A 3 -22.64 -5.18 -17.93
N ALA A 4 -22.50 -6.49 -18.03
CA ALA A 4 -23.61 -7.43 -17.88
C ALA A 4 -23.86 -7.82 -16.42
N LEU A 5 -22.99 -7.40 -15.49
CA LEU A 5 -23.22 -7.59 -14.06
C LEU A 5 -24.34 -6.64 -13.58
N PRO A 6 -25.22 -7.09 -12.66
CA PRO A 6 -26.28 -6.24 -12.11
C PRO A 6 -25.67 -5.01 -11.41
N GLU A 7 -26.14 -3.81 -11.74
CA GLU A 7 -25.74 -2.60 -11.01
C GLU A 7 -26.22 -2.69 -9.55
N GLY A 8 -25.29 -2.53 -8.59
CA GLY A 8 -25.60 -2.55 -7.15
C GLY A 8 -25.57 -3.92 -6.47
N ALA A 9 -25.11 -4.98 -7.13
CA ALA A 9 -24.84 -6.24 -6.43
C ALA A 9 -23.65 -6.06 -5.48
N GLU A 10 -23.84 -6.36 -4.18
CA GLU A 10 -22.73 -6.53 -3.25
C GLU A 10 -21.91 -7.75 -3.67
N ILE A 11 -20.81 -7.50 -4.37
CA ILE A 11 -19.90 -8.54 -4.78
C ILE A 11 -18.84 -8.69 -3.68
N ARG A 12 -18.70 -9.89 -3.13
CA ARG A 12 -17.69 -10.17 -2.11
C ARG A 12 -16.31 -10.29 -2.72
N ASP A 13 -15.30 -9.88 -1.96
CA ASP A 13 -13.91 -9.99 -2.37
C ASP A 13 -13.50 -11.46 -2.57
N GLY A 14 -12.86 -11.74 -3.71
CA GLY A 14 -12.42 -13.09 -4.09
C GLY A 14 -13.52 -13.99 -4.66
N GLU A 15 -14.77 -13.53 -4.71
CA GLU A 15 -15.86 -14.29 -5.33
C GLU A 15 -15.73 -14.29 -6.86
N ARG A 16 -16.00 -15.44 -7.48
CA ARG A 16 -15.99 -15.57 -8.95
C ARG A 16 -17.18 -14.81 -9.54
N LEU A 17 -16.88 -13.89 -10.44
CA LEU A 17 -17.87 -13.10 -11.13
C LEU A 17 -18.54 -13.92 -12.24
N PRO A 18 -19.88 -13.87 -12.36
CA PRO A 18 -20.62 -14.51 -13.45
C PRO A 18 -20.53 -13.67 -14.73
N VAL A 19 -19.33 -13.56 -15.29
CA VAL A 19 -19.09 -12.78 -16.51
C VAL A 19 -19.60 -13.53 -17.74
N ALA A 20 -20.45 -12.87 -18.53
CA ALA A 20 -20.87 -13.41 -19.83
C ALA A 20 -19.67 -13.45 -20.78
N VAL A 21 -19.41 -14.64 -21.33
CA VAL A 21 -18.44 -14.89 -22.40
C VAL A 21 -19.10 -14.60 -23.73
N LYS A 22 -18.44 -13.82 -24.58
CA LYS A 22 -18.88 -13.54 -25.94
C LYS A 22 -17.88 -14.18 -26.89
N ASP A 23 -18.36 -15.05 -27.77
CA ASP A 23 -17.55 -15.53 -28.88
C ASP A 23 -17.32 -14.39 -29.88
N MET A 24 -16.06 -14.18 -30.24
CA MET A 24 -15.60 -13.10 -31.11
C MET A 24 -15.10 -13.62 -32.46
N GLY A 25 -14.99 -14.93 -32.64
CA GLY A 25 -14.46 -15.58 -33.84
C GLY A 25 -13.13 -16.32 -33.61
N ALA A 26 -12.62 -16.93 -34.67
CA ALA A 26 -11.37 -17.68 -34.67
C ALA A 26 -10.17 -16.80 -35.02
N CYS A 27 -9.01 -17.11 -34.44
CA CYS A 27 -7.72 -16.55 -34.84
C CYS A 27 -7.01 -17.51 -35.82
N GLU A 28 -6.24 -16.96 -36.75
CA GLU A 28 -5.51 -17.73 -37.77
C GLU A 28 -4.22 -18.36 -37.24
N ILE A 29 -3.67 -17.82 -36.14
CA ILE A 29 -2.43 -18.27 -35.50
C ILE A 29 -2.71 -18.75 -34.08
N TYR A 30 -1.81 -19.59 -33.53
CA TYR A 30 -1.93 -20.01 -32.14
C TYR A 30 -1.51 -18.86 -31.21
N PRO A 31 -2.42 -18.30 -30.38
CA PRO A 31 -2.13 -17.11 -29.60
C PRO A 31 -1.15 -17.44 -28.46
N GLN A 32 0.05 -16.85 -28.50
CA GLN A 32 1.01 -16.92 -27.39
C GLN A 32 0.91 -15.69 -26.49
N THR A 33 0.67 -14.51 -27.08
CA THR A 33 0.40 -13.28 -26.36
C THR A 33 -0.79 -12.54 -26.95
N ILE A 34 -1.53 -11.85 -26.10
CA ILE A 34 -2.69 -11.04 -26.47
C ILE A 34 -2.61 -9.74 -25.69
N GLN A 35 -2.68 -8.60 -26.39
CA GLN A 35 -2.61 -7.29 -25.75
C GLN A 35 -3.51 -6.29 -26.45
N HIS A 36 -4.20 -5.46 -25.67
CA HIS A 36 -4.86 -4.28 -26.22
C HIS A 36 -3.85 -3.16 -26.40
N ASN A 37 -4.06 -2.32 -27.40
CA ASN A 37 -3.38 -1.03 -27.44
C ASN A 37 -3.88 -0.12 -26.29
N PRO A 38 -3.18 0.96 -25.93
CA PRO A 38 -3.50 1.75 -24.74
C PRO A 38 -4.94 2.29 -24.68
N ASN A 39 -5.54 2.63 -25.82
CA ASN A 39 -6.95 3.10 -25.87
C ASN A 39 -8.00 1.98 -26.02
N GLY A 40 -7.58 0.71 -26.05
CA GLY A 40 -8.46 -0.46 -26.16
C GLY A 40 -9.16 -0.65 -27.51
N ARG A 41 -8.84 0.16 -28.53
CA ARG A 41 -9.48 0.08 -29.85
C ARG A 41 -9.00 -1.10 -30.68
N PHE A 42 -7.75 -1.49 -30.49
CA PHE A 42 -7.11 -2.60 -31.18
C PHE A 42 -6.65 -3.66 -30.20
N VAL A 43 -6.65 -4.89 -30.66
CA VAL A 43 -6.05 -6.03 -29.96
C VAL A 43 -5.06 -6.67 -30.90
N VAL A 44 -3.85 -6.93 -30.41
CA VAL A 44 -2.85 -7.71 -31.11
C VAL A 44 -2.85 -9.13 -30.57
N VAL A 45 -2.70 -10.08 -31.48
CA VAL A 45 -2.38 -11.46 -31.18
C VAL A 45 -1.02 -11.75 -31.79
N CYS A 46 -0.08 -12.28 -31.02
CA CYS A 46 1.23 -12.69 -31.51
C CYS A 46 1.49 -14.16 -31.14
N GLY A 47 2.07 -14.90 -32.06
CA GLY A 47 2.30 -16.33 -31.96
C GLY A 47 2.88 -16.89 -33.25
N ASP A 48 3.56 -18.03 -33.16
CA ASP A 48 4.13 -18.74 -34.31
C ASP A 48 5.06 -17.89 -35.22
N GLY A 49 5.69 -16.86 -34.65
CA GLY A 49 6.57 -15.93 -35.38
C GLY A 49 5.82 -14.87 -36.20
N GLU A 50 4.52 -14.72 -35.96
CA GLU A 50 3.66 -13.75 -36.62
C GLU A 50 2.90 -12.89 -35.60
N TYR A 51 2.42 -11.74 -36.06
CA TYR A 51 1.48 -10.91 -35.32
C TYR A 51 0.31 -10.50 -36.22
N ILE A 52 -0.87 -10.38 -35.62
CA ILE A 52 -2.07 -9.87 -36.27
C ILE A 52 -2.74 -8.85 -35.37
N ILE A 53 -3.00 -7.66 -35.90
CA ILE A 53 -3.73 -6.58 -35.23
C ILE A 53 -5.17 -6.60 -35.71
N TYR A 54 -6.09 -6.67 -34.77
CA TYR A 54 -7.53 -6.64 -35.01
C TYR A 54 -8.19 -5.42 -34.35
N THR A 55 -9.36 -5.03 -34.84
CA THR A 55 -10.26 -4.13 -34.08
C THR A 55 -10.87 -4.88 -32.90
N ALA A 56 -10.78 -4.35 -31.68
CA ALA A 56 -11.21 -5.05 -30.47
C ALA A 56 -12.69 -5.44 -30.45
N MET A 57 -13.58 -4.63 -31.04
CA MET A 57 -15.03 -4.86 -30.98
C MET A 57 -15.56 -5.97 -31.91
N ALA A 58 -14.88 -6.21 -33.04
CA ALA A 58 -15.40 -7.04 -34.12
C ALA A 58 -14.33 -7.95 -34.76
N LEU A 59 -13.15 -8.01 -34.16
CA LEU A 59 -11.98 -8.74 -34.65
C LEU A 59 -11.70 -8.59 -36.17
N ARG A 60 -11.89 -7.38 -36.72
CA ARG A 60 -11.54 -7.10 -38.12
C ARG A 60 -10.03 -6.88 -38.24
N ASN A 61 -9.38 -7.62 -39.14
CA ASN A 61 -7.95 -7.50 -39.41
C ASN A 61 -7.59 -6.06 -39.87
N LYS A 62 -6.51 -5.52 -39.31
CA LYS A 62 -5.98 -4.19 -39.62
C LYS A 62 -4.56 -4.23 -40.17
N ALA A 63 -3.70 -5.06 -39.60
CA ALA A 63 -2.33 -5.24 -40.03
C ALA A 63 -1.85 -6.60 -39.55
N PHE A 64 -0.85 -7.14 -40.23
CA PHE A 64 -0.21 -8.41 -39.87
C PHE A 64 1.23 -8.40 -40.39
N GLY A 65 2.05 -9.29 -39.87
CA GLY A 65 3.42 -9.48 -40.33
C GLY A 65 4.18 -10.49 -39.49
N SER A 66 5.46 -10.69 -39.81
CA SER A 66 6.34 -11.57 -39.05
C SER A 66 6.93 -10.83 -37.84
N ALA A 67 6.82 -11.41 -36.66
CA ALA A 67 7.39 -10.90 -35.42
C ALA A 67 7.58 -12.02 -34.40
N GLN A 68 8.71 -12.02 -33.69
CA GLN A 68 8.90 -12.84 -32.51
C GLN A 68 8.21 -12.22 -31.29
N GLU A 69 8.20 -10.89 -31.21
CA GLU A 69 7.53 -10.13 -30.16
C GLU A 69 6.91 -8.85 -30.70
N PHE A 70 5.90 -8.37 -30.00
CA PHE A 70 5.15 -7.17 -30.31
C PHE A 70 4.93 -6.36 -29.04
N VAL A 71 5.11 -5.05 -29.10
CA VAL A 71 4.74 -4.13 -28.02
C VAL A 71 4.12 -2.83 -28.54
N TRP A 72 3.13 -2.33 -27.80
CA TRP A 72 2.55 -1.02 -28.04
C TRP A 72 3.37 0.09 -27.39
N ALA A 73 3.49 1.23 -28.07
CA ALA A 73 3.87 2.48 -27.42
C ALA A 73 2.68 3.01 -26.59
N GLN A 74 2.93 4.01 -25.74
CA GLN A 74 1.86 4.75 -25.08
C GLN A 74 0.98 5.53 -26.09
N ASP A 75 1.58 6.01 -27.18
CA ASP A 75 0.83 6.47 -28.35
C ASP A 75 0.10 5.28 -28.98
N SER A 76 -1.24 5.32 -28.93
CA SER A 76 -2.11 4.25 -29.42
C SER A 76 -2.00 3.95 -30.92
N SER A 77 -1.30 4.78 -31.69
CA SER A 77 -1.05 4.61 -33.11
C SER A 77 0.32 3.99 -33.42
N GLU A 78 1.19 3.84 -32.42
CA GLU A 78 2.59 3.47 -32.58
C GLU A 78 2.91 2.14 -31.87
N TYR A 79 3.73 1.32 -32.51
CA TYR A 79 4.13 0.01 -31.98
C TYR A 79 5.49 -0.41 -32.52
N ALA A 80 6.14 -1.31 -31.79
CA ALA A 80 7.38 -1.96 -32.21
C ALA A 80 7.17 -3.46 -32.33
N ILE A 81 7.91 -4.06 -33.27
CA ILE A 81 8.05 -5.51 -33.37
C ILE A 81 9.52 -5.89 -33.36
N ARG A 82 9.81 -7.06 -32.78
CA ARG A 82 11.10 -7.72 -32.87
C ARG A 82 11.02 -8.78 -33.95
N GLU A 83 11.52 -8.47 -35.14
CA GLU A 83 11.45 -9.39 -36.28
C GLU A 83 12.45 -10.55 -36.14
N SER A 84 13.62 -10.26 -35.59
CA SER A 84 14.72 -11.21 -35.36
C SER A 84 15.48 -10.84 -34.08
N GLY A 85 16.48 -11.63 -33.69
CA GLY A 85 17.26 -11.41 -32.46
C GLY A 85 18.08 -10.11 -32.38
N SER A 86 18.02 -9.23 -33.39
CA SER A 86 18.70 -7.93 -33.37
C SER A 86 17.91 -6.80 -34.04
N THR A 87 16.94 -7.13 -34.90
CA THR A 87 16.25 -6.14 -35.74
C THR A 87 14.91 -5.78 -35.12
N ILE A 88 14.73 -4.50 -34.84
CA ILE A 88 13.50 -3.93 -34.30
C ILE A 88 12.94 -2.97 -35.35
N ARG A 89 11.64 -3.12 -35.63
CA ARG A 89 10.91 -2.26 -36.58
C ARG A 89 9.82 -1.52 -35.85
N ILE A 90 9.65 -0.25 -36.19
CA ILE A 90 8.70 0.65 -35.56
C ILE A 90 7.70 1.12 -36.59
N PHE A 91 6.43 1.07 -36.22
CA PHE A 91 5.31 1.37 -37.07
C PHE A 91 4.47 2.47 -36.44
N LYS A 92 3.97 3.38 -37.28
CA LYS A 92 2.99 4.39 -36.88
C LYS A 92 1.82 4.36 -37.86
N ASN A 93 0.59 4.34 -37.35
CA ASN A 93 -0.62 4.17 -38.15
C ASN A 93 -0.55 2.96 -39.10
N PHE A 94 0.00 1.84 -38.60
CA PHE A 94 0.18 0.59 -39.35
C PHE A 94 1.11 0.67 -40.57
N LYS A 95 1.97 1.70 -40.64
CA LYS A 95 3.00 1.84 -41.67
C LYS A 95 4.37 1.87 -41.00
N GLU A 96 5.34 1.21 -41.60
CA GLU A 96 6.72 1.22 -41.11
C GLU A 96 7.26 2.66 -41.15
N LYS A 97 7.78 3.13 -40.02
CA LYS A 97 8.33 4.48 -39.82
C LYS A 97 9.85 4.42 -39.85
N LYS A 98 10.43 3.52 -39.06
CA LYS A 98 11.87 3.32 -38.89
C LYS A 98 12.16 1.85 -38.57
N ASN A 99 13.39 1.44 -38.84
CA ASN A 99 13.95 0.21 -38.32
C ASN A 99 15.37 0.49 -37.81
N PHE A 100 15.81 -0.28 -36.84
CA PHE A 100 17.19 -0.24 -36.37
C PHE A 100 17.64 -1.63 -35.92
N LYS A 101 18.95 -1.80 -35.84
CA LYS A 101 19.59 -2.97 -35.25
C LYS A 101 20.19 -2.57 -33.91
N SER A 102 19.86 -3.32 -32.87
CA SER A 102 20.48 -3.16 -31.56
C SER A 102 21.93 -3.64 -31.61
N ASP A 103 22.86 -2.84 -31.09
CA ASP A 103 24.30 -3.14 -31.09
C ASP A 103 24.64 -4.39 -30.26
N PHE A 104 23.89 -4.65 -29.19
CA PHE A 104 24.09 -5.78 -28.27
C PHE A 104 23.06 -6.90 -28.44
N GLY A 105 22.36 -6.91 -29.58
CA GLY A 105 21.23 -7.80 -29.81
C GLY A 105 19.96 -7.37 -29.06
N ALA A 106 18.88 -8.10 -29.29
CA ALA A 106 17.58 -7.88 -28.69
C ALA A 106 16.97 -9.24 -28.31
N GLU A 107 17.01 -9.56 -27.02
CA GLU A 107 16.39 -10.77 -26.45
C GLU A 107 14.91 -10.54 -26.16
N GLY A 108 14.54 -9.29 -25.85
CA GLY A 108 13.16 -8.91 -25.53
C GLY A 108 12.90 -7.43 -25.82
N ILE A 109 11.65 -7.07 -26.10
CA ILE A 109 11.21 -5.66 -26.18
C ILE A 109 10.08 -5.35 -25.21
N PHE A 110 10.04 -4.10 -24.74
CA PHE A 110 9.04 -3.60 -23.80
C PHE A 110 8.44 -2.28 -24.30
N GLY A 111 7.11 -2.18 -24.19
CA GLY A 111 6.34 -1.01 -24.56
C GLY A 111 6.23 0.04 -23.44
N GLY A 112 5.42 1.06 -23.70
CA GLY A 112 5.14 2.16 -22.76
C GLY A 112 5.64 3.51 -23.27
N PHE A 113 6.11 4.37 -22.36
CA PHE A 113 6.53 5.74 -22.69
C PHE A 113 7.84 5.79 -23.46
N LEU A 114 8.72 4.82 -23.24
CA LEU A 114 9.95 4.60 -24.00
C LEU A 114 9.96 3.17 -24.53
N LEU A 115 10.70 2.94 -25.61
CA LEU A 115 10.93 1.59 -26.12
C LEU A 115 12.06 0.95 -25.31
N GLY A 116 11.73 -0.06 -24.51
CA GLY A 116 12.71 -0.87 -23.79
C GLY A 116 13.22 -2.01 -24.67
N VAL A 117 14.53 -2.18 -24.75
CA VAL A 117 15.17 -3.31 -25.44
C VAL A 117 16.06 -4.05 -24.45
N LYS A 118 15.70 -5.30 -24.16
CA LYS A 118 16.49 -6.21 -23.33
C LYS A 118 17.58 -6.85 -24.17
N SER A 119 18.78 -6.85 -23.63
CA SER A 119 19.96 -7.52 -24.17
C SER A 119 20.69 -8.26 -23.05
N VAL A 120 21.73 -9.02 -23.40
CA VAL A 120 22.59 -9.71 -22.44
C VAL A 120 23.24 -8.77 -21.42
N SER A 121 23.44 -7.49 -21.76
CA SER A 121 24.05 -6.50 -20.88
C SER A 121 23.06 -5.75 -19.99
N GLY A 122 21.75 -5.93 -20.18
CA GLY A 122 20.71 -5.21 -19.42
C GLY A 122 19.60 -4.66 -20.31
N LEU A 123 18.96 -3.59 -19.84
CA LEU A 123 17.83 -2.91 -20.49
C LEU A 123 18.25 -1.55 -21.04
N ASN A 124 18.01 -1.32 -22.33
CA ASN A 124 18.24 -0.03 -22.97
C ASN A 124 16.90 0.63 -23.28
N PHE A 125 16.70 1.86 -22.81
CA PHE A 125 15.53 2.67 -23.17
C PHE A 125 15.84 3.60 -24.33
N TYR A 126 14.98 3.59 -25.35
CA TYR A 126 15.05 4.44 -26.53
C TYR A 126 13.82 5.33 -26.64
N ASP A 127 14.01 6.52 -27.18
CA ASP A 127 12.90 7.41 -27.54
C ASP A 127 12.20 6.91 -28.81
N TRP A 128 10.87 6.84 -28.82
CA TRP A 128 10.08 6.29 -29.93
C TRP A 128 10.19 7.08 -31.24
N ASP A 129 10.46 8.38 -31.16
CA ASP A 129 10.51 9.26 -32.33
C ASP A 129 11.91 9.32 -32.95
N SER A 130 12.92 9.62 -32.15
CA SER A 130 14.31 9.77 -32.58
C SER A 130 15.02 8.44 -32.74
N LEU A 131 14.72 7.45 -31.87
CA LEU A 131 15.49 6.22 -31.63
C LEU A 131 16.85 6.47 -30.96
N ASP A 132 17.00 7.64 -30.35
CA ASP A 132 18.17 7.92 -29.54
C ASP A 132 18.11 7.14 -28.23
N LEU A 133 19.26 6.66 -27.78
CA LEU A 133 19.41 6.03 -26.48
C LEU A 133 19.14 7.06 -25.38
N VAL A 134 18.14 6.78 -24.54
CA VAL A 134 17.81 7.61 -23.38
C VAL A 134 18.67 7.20 -22.19
N ARG A 135 18.68 5.91 -21.84
CA ARG A 135 19.47 5.37 -20.73
C ARG A 135 19.66 3.86 -20.84
N ARG A 136 20.83 3.37 -20.46
CA ARG A 136 21.08 1.95 -20.18
C ARG A 136 20.95 1.68 -18.70
N ILE A 137 20.28 0.58 -18.36
CA ILE A 137 20.08 0.12 -16.99
C ILE A 137 20.57 -1.33 -16.93
N GLU A 138 21.52 -1.61 -16.03
CA GLU A 138 22.13 -2.93 -15.84
C GLU A 138 21.21 -3.90 -15.06
N ILE A 139 19.93 -3.92 -15.42
CA ILE A 139 18.92 -4.81 -14.87
C ILE A 139 18.30 -5.58 -16.04
N GLN A 140 18.09 -6.88 -15.85
CA GLN A 140 17.47 -7.76 -16.84
C GLN A 140 16.02 -8.05 -16.44
N PRO A 141 15.06 -7.16 -16.74
CA PRO A 141 13.68 -7.40 -16.36
C PRO A 141 13.08 -8.56 -17.16
N LYS A 142 12.09 -9.18 -16.56
CA LYS A 142 11.10 -10.05 -17.19
C LYS A 142 9.89 -9.25 -17.68
N ALA A 143 9.53 -8.19 -16.96
CA ALA A 143 8.45 -7.29 -17.34
C ALA A 143 8.76 -5.84 -16.94
N VAL A 144 8.21 -4.90 -17.71
CA VAL A 144 8.34 -3.46 -17.48
C VAL A 144 6.94 -2.86 -17.46
N TYR A 145 6.61 -2.15 -16.38
CA TYR A 145 5.29 -1.52 -16.20
C TYR A 145 5.46 -0.02 -16.01
N TRP A 146 4.91 0.78 -16.91
CA TRP A 146 4.89 2.23 -16.81
C TRP A 146 3.63 2.73 -16.10
N SER A 147 3.75 3.78 -15.30
CA SER A 147 2.60 4.51 -14.76
C SER A 147 1.88 5.27 -15.87
N ASP A 148 0.59 5.55 -15.69
CA ASP A 148 -0.24 6.23 -16.70
C ASP A 148 0.25 7.64 -17.06
N ASN A 149 0.98 8.29 -16.15
CA ASN A 149 1.59 9.60 -16.36
C ASN A 149 3.03 9.55 -16.91
N GLY A 150 3.61 8.36 -17.04
CA GLY A 150 4.96 8.14 -17.54
C GLY A 150 6.09 8.54 -16.60
N LYS A 151 5.78 8.96 -15.37
CA LYS A 151 6.77 9.43 -14.40
C LYS A 151 7.41 8.31 -13.59
N LEU A 152 6.77 7.15 -13.52
CA LEU A 152 7.23 6.00 -12.76
C LEU A 152 7.28 4.76 -13.65
N VAL A 153 8.28 3.92 -13.43
CA VAL A 153 8.40 2.63 -14.10
C VAL A 153 8.82 1.56 -13.10
N CYS A 154 8.20 0.40 -13.20
CA CYS A 154 8.56 -0.79 -12.45
C CYS A 154 9.29 -1.77 -13.37
N LEU A 155 10.49 -2.18 -12.98
CA LEU A 155 11.26 -3.25 -13.61
C LEU A 155 11.16 -4.51 -12.74
N ALA A 156 10.39 -5.49 -13.18
CA ALA A 156 10.24 -6.76 -12.48
C ALA A 156 11.25 -7.79 -12.99
N THR A 157 12.09 -8.33 -12.11
CA THR A 157 13.04 -9.43 -12.39
C THR A 157 12.46 -10.76 -11.91
N ASP A 158 13.28 -11.82 -11.88
CA ASP A 158 12.86 -13.14 -11.42
C ASP A 158 12.79 -13.28 -9.89
N ASP A 159 13.44 -12.38 -9.15
CA ASP A 159 13.62 -12.40 -7.69
C ASP A 159 13.24 -11.10 -6.99
N SER A 160 13.26 -9.96 -7.69
CA SER A 160 12.98 -8.64 -7.14
C SER A 160 12.23 -7.75 -8.14
N TYR A 161 11.87 -6.54 -7.71
CA TYR A 161 11.50 -5.49 -8.63
C TYR A 161 12.02 -4.12 -8.17
N TYR A 162 12.22 -3.24 -9.14
CA TYR A 162 12.77 -1.91 -8.95
C TYR A 162 11.76 -0.87 -9.40
N ILE A 163 11.54 0.15 -8.58
CA ILE A 163 10.73 1.31 -8.92
C ILE A 163 11.66 2.48 -9.23
N LEU A 164 11.54 3.02 -10.43
CA LEU A 164 12.31 4.16 -10.91
C LEU A 164 11.38 5.34 -11.21
N SER A 165 11.83 6.57 -10.97
CA SER A 165 11.24 7.74 -11.60
C SER A 165 11.89 8.01 -12.95
N TYR A 166 11.12 8.58 -13.87
CA TYR A 166 11.59 9.05 -15.17
C TYR A 166 11.36 10.55 -15.30
N ASP A 167 12.41 11.29 -15.65
CA ASP A 167 12.37 12.72 -15.89
C ASP A 167 12.67 13.04 -17.36
N ALA A 168 11.60 13.33 -18.11
CA ALA A 168 11.70 13.69 -19.52
C ALA A 168 12.34 15.08 -19.73
N GLU A 169 12.25 15.99 -18.76
CA GLU A 169 12.82 17.34 -18.86
C GLU A 169 14.35 17.28 -18.78
N GLN A 170 14.89 16.44 -17.89
CA GLN A 170 16.35 16.18 -17.81
C GLN A 170 16.89 15.60 -19.12
N VAL A 171 16.16 14.67 -19.74
CA VAL A 171 16.54 14.11 -21.05
C VAL A 171 16.58 15.20 -22.12
N GLN A 172 15.60 16.10 -22.14
CA GLN A 172 15.53 17.18 -23.10
C GLN A 172 16.68 18.20 -22.90
N LEU A 173 16.95 18.60 -21.66
CA LEU A 173 18.06 19.50 -21.32
C LEU A 173 19.42 18.89 -21.69
N ALA A 174 19.63 17.61 -21.39
CA ALA A 174 20.87 16.92 -21.74
C ALA A 174 21.07 16.84 -23.27
N LYS A 175 19.99 16.66 -24.04
CA LYS A 175 20.01 16.72 -25.51
C LYS A 175 20.39 18.11 -26.01
N GLU A 176 19.82 19.17 -25.45
CA GLU A 176 20.12 20.56 -25.85
C GLU A 176 21.56 20.98 -25.53
N HIS A 177 22.11 20.49 -24.43
CA HIS A 177 23.49 20.75 -24.01
C HIS A 177 24.53 19.77 -24.57
N ASN A 178 24.12 18.78 -25.38
CA ASN A 178 24.98 17.70 -25.89
C ASN A 178 25.75 16.94 -24.76
N GLN A 179 25.10 16.71 -23.62
CA GLN A 179 25.64 15.99 -22.46
C GLN A 179 25.11 14.55 -22.40
N ILE A 180 25.22 13.81 -23.50
CA ILE A 180 24.80 12.41 -23.55
C ILE A 180 26.06 11.54 -23.40
N ALA A 181 26.13 10.78 -22.32
CA ALA A 181 27.19 9.80 -22.12
C ALA A 181 26.96 8.55 -22.97
N GLU A 182 27.94 7.64 -23.02
CA GLU A 182 27.84 6.37 -23.75
C GLU A 182 26.63 5.52 -23.29
N ASP A 183 26.31 5.59 -21.99
CA ASP A 183 25.17 4.89 -21.39
C ASP A 183 23.89 5.73 -21.37
N GLY A 184 23.84 6.85 -22.09
CA GLY A 184 22.71 7.78 -22.13
C GLY A 184 22.76 8.88 -21.06
N VAL A 185 21.61 9.43 -20.71
CA VAL A 185 21.46 10.54 -19.77
C VAL A 185 21.33 10.02 -18.35
N GLU A 186 22.31 10.28 -17.49
CA GLU A 186 22.34 9.79 -16.11
C GLU A 186 21.13 10.23 -15.28
N GLY A 187 20.76 11.51 -15.37
CA GLY A 187 19.60 12.08 -14.68
C GLY A 187 18.24 11.76 -15.30
N ALA A 188 18.16 10.84 -16.27
CA ALA A 188 16.88 10.44 -16.85
C ALA A 188 16.05 9.56 -15.90
N PHE A 189 16.74 8.76 -15.07
CA PHE A 189 16.09 7.82 -14.15
C PHE A 189 16.72 7.86 -12.77
N ASP A 190 15.89 7.88 -11.74
CA ASP A 190 16.32 7.73 -10.34
C ASP A 190 15.66 6.50 -9.71
N VAL A 191 16.42 5.72 -8.94
CA VAL A 191 15.90 4.57 -8.20
C VAL A 191 15.18 5.05 -6.95
N LEU A 192 13.87 4.81 -6.87
CA LEU A 192 13.04 5.17 -5.72
C LEU A 192 12.95 4.05 -4.69
N GLY A 193 13.01 2.79 -5.12
CA GLY A 193 12.93 1.66 -4.23
C GLY A 193 13.24 0.33 -4.90
N GLU A 194 13.72 -0.61 -4.09
CA GLU A 194 13.97 -2.00 -4.45
C GLU A 194 13.22 -2.89 -3.48
N VAL A 195 12.53 -3.89 -4.01
CA VAL A 195 11.78 -4.85 -3.21
C VAL A 195 12.11 -6.26 -3.65
N SER A 196 12.58 -7.08 -2.70
CA SER A 196 12.89 -8.50 -2.91
C SER A 196 11.61 -9.37 -2.89
N GLU A 197 10.65 -9.06 -3.76
CA GLU A 197 9.49 -9.90 -4.04
C GLU A 197 9.34 -10.17 -5.55
N VAL A 198 8.90 -11.38 -5.89
CA VAL A 198 8.65 -11.75 -7.29
C VAL A 198 7.29 -11.25 -7.74
N VAL A 199 7.27 -10.37 -8.74
CA VAL A 199 6.05 -9.88 -9.39
C VAL A 199 5.59 -10.88 -10.46
N ARG A 200 4.35 -11.36 -10.35
CA ARG A 200 3.71 -12.16 -11.42
C ARG A 200 3.07 -11.29 -12.47
N THR A 201 2.23 -10.37 -12.02
CA THR A 201 1.55 -9.35 -12.84
C THR A 201 1.36 -8.13 -11.98
N GLY A 202 1.50 -6.94 -12.59
CA GLY A 202 1.22 -5.70 -11.92
C GLY A 202 0.64 -4.64 -12.85
N LEU A 203 0.16 -3.57 -12.25
CA LEU A 203 -0.31 -2.37 -12.92
C LEU A 203 -0.12 -1.16 -12.00
N TRP A 204 -0.17 0.02 -12.58
CA TRP A 204 -0.16 1.27 -11.84
C TRP A 204 -1.58 1.81 -11.68
N VAL A 205 -1.88 2.34 -10.50
CA VAL A 205 -3.06 3.20 -10.26
C VAL A 205 -2.55 4.47 -9.61
N GLY A 206 -2.53 5.56 -10.38
CA GLY A 206 -1.80 6.77 -9.97
C GLY A 206 -0.33 6.45 -9.73
N ASP A 207 0.13 6.68 -8.51
CA ASP A 207 1.52 6.43 -8.09
C ASP A 207 1.68 5.15 -7.24
N CYS A 208 0.62 4.32 -7.16
CA CYS A 208 0.65 3.04 -6.47
C CYS A 208 0.86 1.90 -7.47
N PHE A 209 1.95 1.14 -7.29
CA PHE A 209 2.19 -0.06 -8.10
C PHE A 209 1.53 -1.26 -7.43
N ILE A 210 0.45 -1.78 -8.02
CA ILE A 210 -0.32 -2.92 -7.51
C ILE A 210 0.14 -4.18 -8.24
N TYR A 211 0.40 -5.25 -7.52
CA TYR A 211 0.87 -6.50 -8.11
C TYR A 211 0.41 -7.74 -7.34
N THR A 212 0.46 -8.88 -8.04
CA THR A 212 0.39 -10.20 -7.39
C THR A 212 1.77 -10.81 -7.29
N ASN A 213 2.07 -11.41 -6.14
CA ASN A 213 3.38 -12.01 -5.89
C ASN A 213 3.37 -13.54 -5.99
N ALA A 214 4.55 -14.18 -5.88
CA ALA A 214 4.70 -15.64 -5.91
C ALA A 214 4.03 -16.38 -4.72
N VAL A 215 3.74 -15.68 -3.62
CA VAL A 215 3.10 -16.23 -2.40
C VAL A 215 1.58 -16.03 -2.42
N ASN A 216 1.01 -15.75 -3.59
CA ASN A 216 -0.44 -15.55 -3.78
C ASN A 216 -0.99 -14.40 -2.92
N ARG A 217 -0.32 -13.24 -2.89
CA ARG A 217 -0.84 -12.01 -2.27
C ARG A 217 -1.07 -10.94 -3.31
N ILE A 218 -2.09 -10.10 -3.07
CA ILE A 218 -2.23 -8.81 -3.75
C ILE A 218 -1.55 -7.78 -2.85
N ASN A 219 -0.49 -7.18 -3.35
CA ASN A 219 0.25 -6.13 -2.66
C ASN A 219 0.19 -4.85 -3.51
N TYR A 220 0.34 -3.69 -2.86
CA TYR A 220 0.72 -2.48 -3.57
C TYR A 220 1.89 -1.80 -2.88
N PHE A 221 2.71 -1.15 -3.69
CA PHE A 221 3.83 -0.34 -3.28
C PHE A 221 3.49 1.13 -3.43
N VAL A 222 3.68 1.90 -2.36
CA VAL A 222 3.48 3.36 -2.34
C VAL A 222 4.56 4.02 -1.49
N GLY A 223 5.38 4.88 -2.11
CA GLY A 223 6.35 5.71 -1.38
C GLY A 223 7.37 4.94 -0.51
N GLY A 224 7.77 3.72 -0.90
CA GLY A 224 8.69 2.88 -0.13
C GLY A 224 8.02 1.82 0.74
N GLU A 225 6.71 1.91 0.96
CA GLU A 225 5.96 0.97 1.78
C GLU A 225 5.24 -0.09 0.97
N LEU A 226 5.19 -1.29 1.55
CA LEU A 226 4.44 -2.42 1.03
C LEU A 226 3.19 -2.66 1.86
N VAL A 227 2.05 -2.68 1.20
CA VAL A 227 0.77 -2.96 1.85
C VAL A 227 0.09 -4.13 1.16
N THR A 228 -0.21 -5.17 1.95
CA THR A 228 -1.03 -6.29 1.49
C THR A 228 -2.50 -5.90 1.47
N VAL A 229 -3.16 -6.08 0.33
CA VAL A 229 -4.61 -5.91 0.15
C VAL A 229 -5.33 -7.18 0.60
N ALA A 230 -4.92 -8.32 0.05
CA ALA A 230 -5.58 -9.60 0.29
C ALA A 230 -4.61 -10.78 0.09
N HIS A 231 -4.93 -11.88 0.75
CA HIS A 231 -4.33 -13.19 0.52
C HIS A 231 -5.23 -13.99 -0.44
N LEU A 232 -4.62 -14.60 -1.44
CA LEU A 232 -5.29 -15.37 -2.48
C LEU A 232 -5.11 -16.86 -2.20
N ASP A 233 -6.17 -17.61 -2.44
CA ASP A 233 -6.21 -19.08 -2.34
C ASP A 233 -5.44 -19.76 -3.49
N ARG A 234 -5.36 -19.08 -4.64
CA ARG A 234 -4.76 -19.59 -5.87
C ARG A 234 -4.00 -18.50 -6.63
N PRO A 235 -3.12 -18.85 -7.59
CA PRO A 235 -2.43 -17.85 -8.41
C PRO A 235 -3.44 -17.11 -9.30
N LEU A 236 -3.54 -15.80 -9.08
CA LEU A 236 -4.36 -14.89 -9.88
C LEU A 236 -3.47 -13.86 -10.58
N TYR A 237 -3.92 -13.46 -11.77
CA TYR A 237 -3.25 -12.53 -12.67
C TYR A 237 -4.08 -11.26 -12.77
N VAL A 238 -3.44 -10.12 -12.55
CA VAL A 238 -4.08 -8.81 -12.59
C VAL A 238 -4.54 -8.49 -14.02
N LEU A 239 -5.81 -8.16 -14.19
CA LEU A 239 -6.38 -7.74 -15.46
C LEU A 239 -6.45 -6.22 -15.61
N GLY A 240 -6.81 -5.52 -14.54
CA GLY A 240 -7.05 -4.08 -14.58
C GLY A 240 -7.75 -3.56 -13.34
N TYR A 241 -7.64 -2.25 -13.13
CA TYR A 241 -8.40 -1.51 -12.12
C TYR A 241 -9.52 -0.72 -12.80
N VAL A 242 -10.74 -0.75 -12.24
CA VAL A 242 -11.87 0.03 -12.76
C VAL A 242 -12.26 1.08 -11.72
N PRO A 243 -11.93 2.37 -11.94
CA PRO A 243 -12.21 3.43 -10.97
C PRO A 243 -13.69 3.63 -10.67
N LYS A 244 -14.59 3.36 -11.65
CA LYS A 244 -16.04 3.47 -11.45
C LYS A 244 -16.54 2.53 -10.35
N ASP A 245 -15.89 1.37 -10.21
CA ASP A 245 -16.32 0.32 -9.29
C ASP A 245 -15.50 0.35 -7.99
N ASP A 246 -14.39 1.09 -7.95
CA ASP A 246 -13.34 1.03 -6.91
C ASP A 246 -12.79 -0.41 -6.70
N ARG A 247 -12.56 -1.14 -7.80
CA ARG A 247 -12.12 -2.55 -7.72
C ARG A 247 -11.02 -2.93 -8.69
N LEU A 248 -10.17 -3.82 -8.19
CA LEU A 248 -9.17 -4.55 -8.94
C LEU A 248 -9.77 -5.87 -9.45
N TYR A 249 -9.65 -6.12 -10.75
CA TYR A 249 -10.08 -7.36 -11.37
C TYR A 249 -8.88 -8.26 -11.65
N LEU A 250 -9.02 -9.53 -11.33
CA LEU A 250 -8.01 -10.56 -11.58
C LEU A 250 -8.64 -11.78 -12.23
N ALA A 251 -7.84 -12.62 -12.87
CA ALA A 251 -8.26 -13.91 -13.40
C ALA A 251 -7.30 -15.04 -13.03
N ASP A 252 -7.83 -16.25 -12.92
CA ASP A 252 -7.03 -17.47 -12.88
C ASP A 252 -6.75 -18.01 -14.30
N LYS A 253 -5.99 -19.11 -14.37
CA LYS A 253 -5.68 -19.79 -15.64
C LYS A 253 -6.89 -20.40 -16.34
N GLU A 254 -8.00 -20.59 -15.63
CA GLU A 254 -9.27 -21.09 -16.16
C GLU A 254 -10.19 -19.96 -16.65
N LEU A 255 -9.66 -18.72 -16.72
CA LEU A 255 -10.39 -17.51 -17.09
C LEU A 255 -11.56 -17.19 -16.12
N GLY A 256 -11.49 -17.68 -14.89
CA GLY A 256 -12.36 -17.28 -13.80
C GLY A 256 -12.00 -15.88 -13.32
N VAL A 257 -12.88 -14.91 -13.57
CA VAL A 257 -12.67 -13.52 -13.14
C VAL A 257 -13.12 -13.36 -11.69
N VAL A 258 -12.29 -12.74 -10.86
CA VAL A 258 -12.58 -12.35 -9.49
C VAL A 258 -12.31 -10.86 -9.32
N SER A 259 -12.87 -10.26 -8.27
CA SER A 259 -12.65 -8.85 -7.94
C SER A 259 -12.32 -8.67 -6.47
N TYR A 260 -11.50 -7.65 -6.19
CA TYR A 260 -11.20 -7.18 -4.84
C TYR A 260 -11.45 -5.68 -4.77
N GLN A 261 -12.11 -5.23 -3.71
CA GLN A 261 -12.32 -3.82 -3.46
C GLN A 261 -10.99 -3.14 -3.13
N LEU A 262 -10.73 -2.02 -3.80
CA LEU A 262 -9.54 -1.21 -3.59
C LEU A 262 -9.92 0.25 -3.83
N LEU A 263 -10.19 0.97 -2.76
CA LEU A 263 -10.65 2.36 -2.83
C LEU A 263 -9.55 3.29 -3.34
N LEU A 264 -9.83 4.00 -4.44
CA LEU A 264 -8.91 5.01 -4.97
C LEU A 264 -8.60 6.10 -3.94
N SER A 265 -9.60 6.53 -3.17
CA SER A 265 -9.43 7.56 -2.14
C SER A 265 -8.43 7.16 -1.05
N VAL A 266 -8.33 5.88 -0.70
CA VAL A 266 -7.33 5.38 0.26
C VAL A 266 -5.93 5.42 -0.35
N LEU A 267 -5.79 5.02 -1.62
CA LEU A 267 -4.51 5.07 -2.34
C LEU A 267 -4.01 6.52 -2.52
N GLU A 268 -4.89 7.43 -2.93
CA GLU A 268 -4.58 8.85 -3.09
C GLU A 268 -4.18 9.49 -1.76
N TYR A 269 -4.91 9.17 -0.67
CA TYR A 269 -4.57 9.65 0.66
C TYR A 269 -3.19 9.17 1.11
N GLN A 270 -2.91 7.87 0.97
CA GLN A 270 -1.60 7.30 1.33
C GLN A 270 -0.48 7.92 0.50
N THR A 271 -0.70 8.13 -0.79
CA THR A 271 0.26 8.79 -1.69
C THR A 271 0.53 10.23 -1.25
N ALA A 272 -0.51 10.99 -0.90
CA ALA A 272 -0.38 12.37 -0.42
C ALA A 272 0.40 12.45 0.90
N VAL A 273 0.13 11.54 1.85
CA VAL A 273 0.86 11.44 3.13
C VAL A 273 2.33 11.12 2.89
N MET A 274 2.65 10.19 1.98
CA MET A 274 4.04 9.85 1.64
C MET A 274 4.80 11.02 1.03
N ARG A 275 4.11 11.85 0.25
CA ARG A 275 4.64 13.10 -0.30
C ARG A 275 4.71 14.24 0.72
N ARG A 276 4.27 14.01 1.96
CA ARG A 276 4.09 15.02 3.01
C ARG A 276 3.16 16.17 2.60
N ASP A 277 2.28 15.93 1.64
CA ASP A 277 1.25 16.87 1.20
C ASP A 277 -0.03 16.63 2.02
N PHE A 278 -0.03 17.13 3.25
CA PHE A 278 -1.17 17.01 4.16
C PHE A 278 -2.37 17.83 3.71
N ALA A 279 -2.18 18.89 2.92
CA ALA A 279 -3.29 19.70 2.41
C ALA A 279 -4.16 18.89 1.44
N THR A 280 -3.53 18.12 0.53
CA THR A 280 -4.26 17.20 -0.33
C THR A 280 -4.86 16.05 0.46
N ALA A 281 -4.12 15.49 1.42
CA ALA A 281 -4.60 14.39 2.27
C ALA A 281 -5.88 14.77 3.04
N ASP A 282 -5.92 15.94 3.66
CA ASP A 282 -7.08 16.44 4.42
C ASP A 282 -8.30 16.69 3.54
N ARG A 283 -8.10 17.06 2.27
CA ARG A 283 -9.18 17.20 1.29
C ARG A 283 -9.75 15.86 0.85
N VAL A 284 -8.93 14.82 0.77
CA VAL A 284 -9.34 13.47 0.36
C VAL A 284 -9.98 12.70 1.52
N LEU A 285 -9.56 12.94 2.76
CA LEU A 285 -10.01 12.22 3.96
C LEU A 285 -11.56 12.08 4.10
N PRO A 286 -12.39 13.11 3.82
CA PRO A 286 -13.84 12.99 3.91
C PRO A 286 -14.45 11.98 2.93
N SER A 287 -13.78 11.72 1.80
CA SER A 287 -14.23 10.74 0.80
C SER A 287 -13.99 9.29 1.22
N ILE A 288 -13.16 9.06 2.25
CA ILE A 288 -12.86 7.72 2.75
C ILE A 288 -13.98 7.26 3.70
N PRO A 289 -14.64 6.12 3.42
CA PRO A 289 -15.65 5.55 4.30
C PRO A 289 -15.09 5.27 5.70
N LYS A 290 -15.93 5.42 6.74
CA LYS A 290 -15.53 5.25 8.14
C LYS A 290 -14.93 3.87 8.44
N GLU A 291 -15.40 2.84 7.74
CA GLU A 291 -14.92 1.45 7.87
C GLU A 291 -13.43 1.31 7.54
N HIS A 292 -12.91 2.11 6.61
CA HIS A 292 -11.50 2.07 6.21
C HIS A 292 -10.61 3.05 6.99
N ARG A 293 -11.19 3.92 7.82
CA ARG A 293 -10.42 4.94 8.56
C ARG A 293 -9.46 4.34 9.58
N THR A 294 -9.81 3.23 10.23
CA THR A 294 -8.89 2.53 11.14
C THR A 294 -7.63 2.04 10.41
N ARG A 295 -7.78 1.51 9.20
CA ARG A 295 -6.64 1.08 8.37
C ARG A 295 -5.76 2.27 7.97
N VAL A 296 -6.38 3.41 7.63
CA VAL A 296 -5.65 4.65 7.34
C VAL A 296 -4.91 5.18 8.58
N ALA A 297 -5.52 5.08 9.76
CA ALA A 297 -4.89 5.49 11.01
C ALA A 297 -3.66 4.62 11.35
N HIS A 298 -3.75 3.29 11.20
CA HIS A 298 -2.58 2.41 11.38
C HIS A 298 -1.47 2.71 10.37
N PHE A 299 -1.82 3.07 9.13
CA PHE A 299 -0.84 3.50 8.15
C PHE A 299 -0.12 4.78 8.61
N LEU A 300 -0.85 5.80 9.06
CA LEU A 300 -0.27 7.04 9.60
C LEU A 300 0.63 6.78 10.82
N GLU A 301 0.19 5.91 11.72
CA GLU A 301 0.95 5.51 12.90
C GLU A 301 2.30 4.88 12.51
N LYS A 302 2.30 3.95 11.56
CA LYS A 302 3.53 3.32 11.04
C LYS A 302 4.49 4.35 10.43
N GLN A 303 3.95 5.38 9.78
CA GLN A 303 4.73 6.50 9.24
C GLN A 303 5.20 7.50 10.31
N GLY A 304 4.81 7.32 11.57
CA GLY A 304 5.17 8.20 12.68
C GLY A 304 4.23 9.40 12.89
N PHE A 305 3.18 9.54 12.07
CA PHE A 305 2.19 10.62 12.16
C PHE A 305 1.10 10.30 13.19
N LYS A 306 1.50 10.09 14.45
CA LYS A 306 0.59 9.65 15.53
C LYS A 306 -0.53 10.64 15.82
N GLN A 307 -0.27 11.96 15.75
CA GLN A 307 -1.29 12.99 16.01
C GLN A 307 -2.41 12.94 14.97
N GLN A 308 -2.04 12.82 13.70
CA GLN A 308 -2.97 12.67 12.59
C GLN A 308 -3.69 11.32 12.67
N ALA A 309 -2.98 10.25 13.04
CA ALA A 309 -3.58 8.93 13.26
C ALA A 309 -4.68 8.98 14.33
N LEU A 310 -4.47 9.70 15.44
CA LEU A 310 -5.46 9.86 16.52
C LEU A 310 -6.74 10.58 16.04
N ALA A 311 -6.59 11.57 15.16
CA ALA A 311 -7.71 12.32 14.61
C ALA A 311 -8.52 11.51 13.57
N VAL A 312 -7.86 10.62 12.83
CA VAL A 312 -8.49 9.79 11.78
C VAL A 312 -9.10 8.52 12.35
N SER A 313 -8.47 7.92 13.36
CA SER A 313 -8.91 6.64 13.93
C SER A 313 -10.32 6.75 14.52
N THR A 314 -11.14 5.75 14.21
CA THR A 314 -12.50 5.61 14.73
C THR A 314 -12.59 4.56 15.83
N ASP A 315 -11.55 3.74 16.00
CA ASP A 315 -11.51 2.66 16.99
C ASP A 315 -11.08 3.19 18.37
N PRO A 316 -11.91 3.05 19.43
CA PRO A 316 -11.58 3.53 20.76
C PRO A 316 -10.32 2.89 21.37
N GLU A 317 -10.01 1.63 21.02
CA GLU A 317 -8.82 0.95 21.53
C GLU A 317 -7.55 1.58 20.92
N HIS A 318 -7.49 1.61 19.60
CA HIS A 318 -6.38 2.24 18.87
C HIS A 318 -6.19 3.71 19.24
N ARG A 319 -7.28 4.47 19.39
CA ARG A 319 -7.20 5.88 19.84
C ARG A 319 -6.64 6.01 21.25
N PHE A 320 -6.94 5.07 22.15
CA PHE A 320 -6.40 5.10 23.50
C PHE A 320 -4.89 4.87 23.49
N GLU A 321 -4.42 3.85 22.76
CA GLU A 321 -2.98 3.58 22.60
C GLU A 321 -2.24 4.77 21.98
N LEU A 322 -2.81 5.38 20.93
CA LEU A 322 -2.25 6.57 20.29
C LEU A 322 -2.21 7.78 21.24
N ALA A 323 -3.25 8.00 22.04
CA ALA A 323 -3.30 9.10 22.99
C ALA A 323 -2.25 8.93 24.11
N ILE A 324 -2.08 7.71 24.63
CA ILE A 324 -1.01 7.39 25.58
C ILE A 324 0.36 7.64 24.95
N ALA A 325 0.58 7.18 23.72
CA ALA A 325 1.85 7.36 23.02
C ALA A 325 2.18 8.81 22.64
N LEU A 326 1.20 9.71 22.70
CA LEU A 326 1.32 11.15 22.44
C LEU A 326 1.35 12.00 23.72
N ASP A 327 1.29 11.37 24.90
CA ASP A 327 1.08 12.04 26.20
C ASP A 327 -0.19 12.93 26.23
N ASP A 328 -1.20 12.64 25.39
CA ASP A 328 -2.51 13.28 25.47
C ASP A 328 -3.37 12.61 26.56
N LEU A 329 -3.04 12.98 27.80
CA LEU A 329 -3.70 12.48 28.99
C LEU A 329 -5.19 12.85 29.05
N THR A 330 -5.61 13.94 28.41
CA THR A 330 -7.01 14.38 28.41
C THR A 330 -7.89 13.47 27.57
N THR A 331 -7.46 13.17 26.35
CA THR A 331 -8.18 12.26 25.45
C THR A 331 -8.13 10.83 25.99
N ALA A 332 -6.97 10.38 26.49
CA ALA A 332 -6.82 9.05 27.07
C ALA A 332 -7.72 8.83 28.30
N ARG A 333 -7.89 9.85 29.17
CA ARG A 333 -8.82 9.79 30.31
C ARG A 333 -10.27 9.63 29.87
N ALA A 334 -10.71 10.38 28.86
CA ALA A 334 -12.08 10.28 28.35
C ALA A 334 -12.36 8.87 27.80
N LEU A 335 -11.43 8.32 27.02
CA LEU A 335 -11.53 6.97 26.46
C LEU A 335 -11.48 5.87 27.53
N ALA A 336 -10.63 6.02 28.56
CA ALA A 336 -10.58 5.08 29.68
C ALA A 336 -11.88 5.08 30.50
N GLN A 337 -12.53 6.24 30.64
CA GLN A 337 -13.82 6.37 31.31
C GLN A 337 -14.96 5.75 30.52
N GLU A 338 -14.97 5.90 29.21
CA GLU A 338 -15.96 5.25 28.34
C GLU A 338 -15.79 3.72 28.34
N ALA A 339 -14.54 3.23 28.31
CA ALA A 339 -14.24 1.80 28.29
C ALA A 339 -14.47 1.08 29.63
N ASN A 340 -14.43 1.82 30.75
CA ASN A 340 -14.56 1.32 32.13
C ASN A 340 -13.73 0.05 32.42
N ASN A 341 -12.48 0.01 31.92
CA ASN A 341 -11.58 -1.14 32.07
C ASN A 341 -10.42 -0.79 33.03
N PRO A 342 -10.23 -1.53 34.14
CA PRO A 342 -9.14 -1.31 35.10
C PRO A 342 -7.74 -1.34 34.47
N HIS A 343 -7.51 -2.14 33.43
CA HIS A 343 -6.22 -2.23 32.77
C HIS A 343 -5.84 -0.92 32.07
N LYS A 344 -6.80 -0.26 31.40
CA LYS A 344 -6.59 1.06 30.77
C LYS A 344 -6.29 2.15 31.79
N TRP A 345 -6.95 2.10 32.95
CA TRP A 345 -6.64 3.01 34.06
C TRP A 345 -5.22 2.80 34.60
N THR A 346 -4.73 1.57 34.62
CA THR A 346 -3.34 1.27 35.02
C THR A 346 -2.36 1.90 34.03
N GLN A 347 -2.53 1.66 32.73
CA GLN A 347 -1.68 2.25 31.69
C GLN A 347 -1.69 3.78 31.68
N LEU A 348 -2.89 4.39 31.83
CA LEU A 348 -3.01 5.84 31.95
C LEU A 348 -2.34 6.37 33.23
N GLY A 349 -2.40 5.62 34.33
CA GLY A 349 -1.74 5.96 35.59
C GLY A 349 -0.22 5.98 35.47
N GLU A 350 0.37 5.02 34.76
CA GLU A 350 1.81 4.96 34.47
C GLU A 350 2.26 6.15 33.61
N ALA A 351 1.50 6.46 32.55
CA ALA A 351 1.75 7.62 31.69
C ALA A 351 1.61 8.94 32.45
N ALA A 352 0.55 9.09 33.25
CA ALA A 352 0.32 10.28 34.07
C ALA A 352 1.42 10.47 35.12
N SER A 353 1.91 9.39 35.72
CA SER A 353 3.02 9.43 36.69
C SER A 353 4.32 9.85 36.02
N SER A 354 4.60 9.33 34.82
CA SER A 354 5.79 9.70 34.02
C SER A 354 5.76 11.17 33.61
N SER A 355 4.57 11.70 33.29
CA SER A 355 4.34 13.11 32.93
C SER A 355 4.11 14.03 34.15
N ASN A 356 4.40 13.56 35.37
CA ASN A 356 4.28 14.29 36.64
C ASN A 356 2.87 14.87 36.92
N ASN A 357 1.82 14.27 36.36
CA ASN A 357 0.43 14.66 36.61
C ASN A 357 -0.14 13.81 37.76
N LEU A 358 0.26 14.18 38.99
CA LEU A 358 -0.10 13.44 40.21
C LEU A 358 -1.60 13.38 40.48
N GLN A 359 -2.36 14.41 40.07
CA GLN A 359 -3.80 14.45 40.27
C GLN A 359 -4.51 13.41 39.39
N LEU A 360 -4.09 13.26 38.14
CA LEU A 360 -4.63 12.24 37.25
C LEU A 360 -4.15 10.85 37.66
N ALA A 361 -2.89 10.69 38.06
CA ALA A 361 -2.36 9.43 38.56
C ALA A 361 -3.17 8.91 39.77
N LYS A 362 -3.51 9.80 40.72
CA LYS A 362 -4.38 9.50 41.86
C LYS A 362 -5.74 8.96 41.43
N GLU A 363 -6.41 9.61 40.49
CA GLU A 363 -7.70 9.16 39.96
C GLU A 363 -7.58 7.81 39.24
N CYS A 364 -6.53 7.63 38.44
CA CYS A 364 -6.27 6.40 37.72
C CYS A 364 -6.04 5.23 38.67
N MET A 365 -5.21 5.39 39.70
CA MET A 365 -4.95 4.35 40.70
C MET A 365 -6.20 4.00 41.52
N GLN A 366 -7.07 4.98 41.83
CA GLN A 366 -8.36 4.73 42.46
C GLN A 366 -9.28 3.87 41.59
N ARG A 367 -9.38 4.19 40.29
CA ARG A 367 -10.23 3.43 39.35
C ARG A 367 -9.64 2.09 38.94
N ALA A 368 -8.32 1.96 38.94
CA ALA A 368 -7.60 0.71 38.69
C ALA A 368 -7.54 -0.22 39.92
N GLN A 369 -7.99 0.23 41.09
CA GLN A 369 -7.85 -0.47 42.38
C GLN A 369 -6.39 -0.83 42.72
N ASP A 370 -5.45 0.02 42.28
CA ASP A 370 -4.04 -0.09 42.65
C ASP A 370 -3.79 0.55 44.02
N TYR A 371 -4.12 -0.21 45.07
CA TYR A 371 -3.94 0.23 46.45
C TYR A 371 -2.48 0.39 46.87
N GLY A 372 -1.56 -0.32 46.21
CA GLY A 372 -0.12 -0.21 46.48
C GLY A 372 0.41 1.15 46.00
N GLY A 373 0.11 1.50 44.74
CA GLY A 373 0.43 2.81 44.18
C GLY A 373 -0.22 3.96 44.95
N LEU A 374 -1.50 3.81 45.33
CA LEU A 374 -2.19 4.82 46.15
C LEU A 374 -1.53 5.04 47.52
N LEU A 375 -1.10 3.97 48.18
CA LEU A 375 -0.42 4.09 49.47
C LEU A 375 0.90 4.85 49.31
N LEU A 376 1.70 4.50 48.30
CA LEU A 376 2.97 5.19 48.02
C LEU A 376 2.75 6.68 47.71
N LEU A 377 1.78 6.99 46.85
CA LEU A 377 1.48 8.37 46.46
C LEU A 377 0.93 9.19 47.64
N SER A 378 -0.01 8.64 48.40
CA SER A 378 -0.65 9.32 49.53
C SER A 378 0.33 9.61 50.67
N THR A 379 1.20 8.64 50.98
CA THR A 379 2.22 8.80 52.02
C THR A 379 3.32 9.77 51.60
N SER A 380 3.75 9.71 50.33
CA SER A 380 4.76 10.64 49.80
C SER A 380 4.25 12.07 49.70
N SER A 381 2.94 12.27 49.47
CA SER A 381 2.31 13.60 49.39
C SER A 381 1.81 14.13 50.73
N GLY A 382 1.74 13.30 51.77
CA GLY A 382 1.18 13.68 53.08
C GLY A 382 -0.33 13.94 53.07
N ASP A 383 -1.09 13.28 52.17
CA ASP A 383 -2.54 13.45 52.07
C ASP A 383 -3.28 12.51 53.04
N ASP A 384 -3.41 12.95 54.30
CA ASP A 384 -4.07 12.19 55.39
C ASP A 384 -5.48 11.71 55.03
N LYS A 385 -6.23 12.50 54.24
CA LYS A 385 -7.60 12.16 53.83
C LYS A 385 -7.58 10.98 52.89
N LEU A 386 -6.67 10.98 51.92
CA LEU A 386 -6.53 9.88 50.97
C LEU A 386 -6.08 8.59 51.66
N VAL A 387 -5.12 8.66 52.59
CA VAL A 387 -4.69 7.49 53.38
C VAL A 387 -5.86 6.91 54.17
N ARG A 388 -6.73 7.77 54.76
CA ARG A 388 -7.90 7.32 55.51
C ARG A 388 -8.92 6.62 54.62
N THR A 389 -9.25 7.21 53.47
CA THR A 389 -10.16 6.58 52.50
C THR A 389 -9.60 5.25 51.99
N LEU A 390 -8.28 5.18 51.74
CA LEU A 390 -7.61 3.95 51.33
C LEU A 390 -7.70 2.87 52.41
N ALA A 391 -7.48 3.23 53.68
CA ALA A 391 -7.56 2.32 54.82
C ALA A 391 -8.96 1.69 54.96
N GLU A 392 -10.00 2.51 54.79
CA GLU A 392 -11.40 2.07 54.86
C GLU A 392 -11.78 1.19 53.67
N SER A 393 -11.44 1.58 52.44
CA SER A 393 -11.70 0.76 51.25
C SER A 393 -10.98 -0.60 51.29
N THR A 394 -9.71 -0.61 51.69
CA THR A 394 -8.92 -1.86 51.79
C THR A 394 -9.39 -2.76 52.94
N ALA A 395 -9.93 -2.20 54.03
CA ALA A 395 -10.59 -3.00 55.07
C ALA A 395 -11.84 -3.70 54.52
N THR A 396 -12.69 -2.97 53.78
CA THR A 396 -13.92 -3.56 53.20
C THR A 396 -13.64 -4.64 52.16
N GLU A 397 -12.52 -4.56 51.44
CA GLU A 397 -12.11 -5.57 50.47
C GLU A 397 -11.30 -6.73 51.08
N GLY A 398 -11.10 -6.76 52.40
CA GLY A 398 -10.35 -7.81 53.09
C GLY A 398 -8.83 -7.74 52.89
N LYS A 399 -8.29 -6.61 52.41
CA LYS A 399 -6.85 -6.36 52.27
C LYS A 399 -6.27 -5.81 53.58
N PHE A 400 -6.37 -6.61 54.64
CA PHE A 400 -6.06 -6.21 56.02
C PHE A 400 -4.65 -5.66 56.25
N ASN A 401 -3.62 -6.15 55.54
CA ASN A 401 -2.25 -5.64 55.69
C ASN A 401 -2.13 -4.18 55.23
N LEU A 402 -2.76 -3.82 54.10
CA LEU A 402 -2.74 -2.45 53.57
C LEU A 402 -3.58 -1.52 54.45
N SER A 403 -4.72 -2.02 54.94
CA SER A 403 -5.58 -1.28 55.85
C SER A 403 -4.89 -0.97 57.18
N PHE A 404 -4.27 -1.98 57.80
CA PHE A 404 -3.49 -1.83 59.03
C PHE A 404 -2.36 -0.82 58.85
N LEU A 405 -1.56 -0.96 57.79
CA LEU A 405 -0.44 -0.03 57.53
C LEU A 405 -0.94 1.41 57.33
N SER A 406 -2.06 1.60 56.62
CA SER A 406 -2.65 2.91 56.40
C SER A 406 -3.16 3.55 57.70
N PHE A 407 -3.87 2.81 58.55
CA PHE A 407 -4.31 3.32 59.87
C PHE A 407 -3.14 3.55 60.84
N PHE A 408 -2.11 2.71 60.77
CA PHE A 408 -0.90 2.87 61.58
C PHE A 408 -0.17 4.16 61.22
N LEU A 409 -0.01 4.45 59.93
CA LEU A 409 0.60 5.70 59.45
C LEU A 409 -0.20 6.95 59.85
N LEU A 410 -1.53 6.83 59.98
CA LEU A 410 -2.41 7.89 60.49
C LEU A 410 -2.41 8.02 62.02
N GLY A 411 -1.77 7.09 62.75
CA GLY A 411 -1.77 7.05 64.21
C GLY A 411 -3.08 6.56 64.84
N ASP A 412 -3.98 5.94 64.07
CA ASP A 412 -5.26 5.41 64.56
C ASP A 412 -5.08 3.99 65.12
N LEU A 413 -4.50 3.91 66.34
CA LEU A 413 -4.16 2.65 66.99
C LEU A 413 -5.38 1.80 67.35
N ASN A 414 -6.54 2.44 67.57
CA ASN A 414 -7.78 1.73 67.91
C ASN A 414 -8.25 0.87 66.73
N LYS A 415 -8.30 1.45 65.52
CA LYS A 415 -8.64 0.70 64.30
C LYS A 415 -7.58 -0.36 63.95
N CYS A 416 -6.31 -0.10 64.24
CA CYS A 416 -5.25 -1.10 64.08
C CYS A 416 -5.49 -2.32 64.99
N LEU A 417 -5.89 -2.10 66.24
CA LEU A 417 -6.22 -3.16 67.19
C LEU A 417 -7.45 -3.94 66.72
N GLU A 418 -8.51 -3.26 66.26
CA GLU A 418 -9.71 -3.89 65.71
C GLU A 418 -9.37 -4.84 64.55
N ILE A 419 -8.53 -4.43 63.60
CA ILE A 419 -8.09 -5.29 62.49
C ILE A 419 -7.34 -6.53 62.99
N LEU A 420 -6.51 -6.39 64.03
CA LEU A 420 -5.80 -7.54 64.62
C LEU A 420 -6.74 -8.50 65.35
N ILE A 421 -7.80 -7.99 66.00
CA ILE A 421 -8.86 -8.82 66.61
C ILE A 421 -9.62 -9.56 65.52
N GLU A 422 -10.05 -8.86 64.47
CA GLU A 422 -10.81 -9.44 63.35
C GLU A 422 -10.03 -10.51 62.58
N THR A 423 -8.71 -10.37 62.50
CA THR A 423 -7.84 -11.32 61.80
C THR A 423 -7.28 -12.43 62.70
N ASP A 424 -7.68 -12.49 63.98
CA ASP A 424 -7.23 -13.45 64.98
C ASP A 424 -5.70 -13.50 65.15
N ARG A 425 -5.09 -12.31 65.26
CA ARG A 425 -3.62 -12.11 65.33
C ARG A 425 -3.16 -11.50 66.66
N LEU A 426 -3.97 -11.60 67.72
CA LEU A 426 -3.69 -11.09 69.06
C LEU A 426 -3.35 -12.18 70.06
#